data_AF-E6QRV1-F1
#
_entry.id   AF-E6QRV1-F1
#
_cell.length_a   1.000
_cell.length_b   1.000
_cell.length_c   1.000
_cell.angle_alpha   90.00
_cell.angle_beta   90.00
_cell.angle_gamma   90.00
#
_symmetry.space_group_name_H-M   'P 1'
#
loop_
_entity.id
_entity.type
_entity.pdbx_description
1 polymer ?
#
loop_
_entity_poly.entity_id
_entity_poly.type
_entity_poly.pdbx_seq_one_letter_code
_entity_poly.pdbx_strand_id
1 'polypeptide(L)'
;MIRHPIDVASRVSPALSALLESRVNDPDCEQPVTLVAVRHFLANLLPTALREAEQMHHFDVSESLLDELDSLIEEFGRSALAVDFVQVNVSEQMSRVIEAVVNDENRKNPPTLAAVKDAIDTGLGARLVGEGGLDEDEDDTLVSEIETLIEHFGADTLAEGLLRYE
;
A
#
# COMPACT_ATOMS: atom_id res chain seq x y z
N MET A 1 -15.97 -16.10 -3.43
CA MET A 1 -15.59 -15.06 -2.46
C MET A 1 -14.37 -14.37 -3.02
N ILE A 2 -14.56 -13.19 -3.60
CA ILE A 2 -13.46 -12.36 -4.10
C ILE A 2 -12.91 -11.69 -2.84
N ARG A 3 -11.78 -12.17 -2.31
CA ARG A 3 -11.09 -11.52 -1.20
C ARG A 3 -10.52 -10.23 -1.78
N HIS A 4 -11.08 -9.09 -1.40
CA HIS A 4 -10.56 -7.81 -1.85
C HIS A 4 -9.15 -7.64 -1.25
N PRO A 5 -8.12 -7.34 -2.07
CA PRO A 5 -6.73 -7.14 -1.59
C PRO A 5 -6.61 -6.05 -0.51
N ILE A 6 -7.61 -5.20 -0.38
CA ILE A 6 -7.64 -4.06 0.54
C ILE A 6 -7.96 -4.49 1.98
N ASP A 7 -8.67 -5.61 2.16
CA ASP A 7 -9.01 -6.17 3.48
C ASP A 7 -7.85 -7.00 4.07
N VAL A 8 -6.84 -7.35 3.26
CA VAL A 8 -5.62 -8.01 3.76
C VAL A 8 -4.53 -7.00 4.12
N ALA A 9 -4.38 -5.92 3.34
CA ALA A 9 -3.47 -4.83 3.68
C ALA A 9 -3.82 -4.15 5.02
N SER A 10 -5.10 -4.09 5.41
CA SER A 10 -5.53 -3.54 6.72
C SER A 10 -5.08 -4.37 7.93
N ARG A 11 -4.71 -5.64 7.73
CA ARG A 11 -4.32 -6.57 8.80
C ARG A 11 -2.82 -6.53 9.13
N VAL A 12 -2.09 -5.70 8.40
CA VAL A 12 -0.65 -5.59 8.46
C VAL A 12 -0.30 -4.34 9.27
N SER A 13 0.76 -4.36 10.06
CA SER A 13 1.27 -3.18 10.74
C SER A 13 1.91 -2.24 9.70
N PRO A 14 1.91 -0.92 9.92
CA PRO A 14 2.57 0.03 9.02
C PRO A 14 4.05 -0.30 8.80
N ALA A 15 4.71 -0.83 9.84
CA ALA A 15 6.11 -1.24 9.78
C ALA A 15 6.33 -2.47 8.88
N LEU A 16 5.47 -3.50 8.97
CA LEU A 16 5.56 -4.66 8.08
C LEU A 16 5.19 -4.29 6.64
N SER A 17 4.18 -3.43 6.47
CA SER A 17 3.80 -2.89 5.17
C SER A 17 4.97 -2.19 4.46
N ALA A 18 5.64 -1.25 5.13
CA ALA A 18 6.78 -0.53 4.55
C ALA A 18 7.94 -1.47 4.20
N LEU A 19 8.16 -2.52 4.99
CA LEU A 19 9.14 -3.56 4.68
C LEU A 19 8.75 -4.33 3.42
N LEU A 20 7.50 -4.77 3.31
CA LEU A 20 6.97 -5.49 2.14
C LEU A 20 7.07 -4.61 0.88
N GLU A 21 6.72 -3.33 1.00
CA GLU A 21 6.82 -2.34 -0.07
C GLU A 21 8.26 -2.19 -0.55
N SER A 22 9.20 -2.01 0.38
CA SER A 22 10.63 -1.91 0.06
C SER A 22 11.15 -3.15 -0.67
N ARG A 23 10.60 -4.34 -0.40
CA ARG A 23 10.99 -5.59 -1.08
C ARG A 23 10.40 -5.72 -2.46
N VAL A 24 9.12 -5.38 -2.60
CA VAL A 24 8.39 -5.47 -3.87
C VAL A 24 8.96 -4.47 -4.87
N ASN A 25 9.34 -3.28 -4.40
CA ASN A 25 9.93 -2.22 -5.22
C ASN A 25 11.45 -2.37 -5.45
N ASP A 26 12.09 -3.39 -4.87
CA ASP A 26 13.53 -3.62 -5.06
C ASP A 26 13.77 -4.32 -6.42
N PRO A 27 14.43 -3.65 -7.39
CA PRO A 27 14.70 -4.23 -8.71
C PRO A 27 15.68 -5.42 -8.67
N ASP A 28 16.45 -5.56 -7.59
CA ASP A 28 17.37 -6.67 -7.37
C ASP A 28 16.68 -7.89 -6.71
N CYS A 29 15.40 -7.76 -6.30
CA CYS A 29 14.64 -8.89 -5.74
C CYS A 29 14.08 -9.82 -6.82
N GLU A 30 14.22 -11.13 -6.60
CA GLU A 30 13.59 -12.15 -7.44
C GLU A 30 12.06 -12.09 -7.30
N GLN A 31 11.38 -11.58 -8.33
CA GLN A 31 9.92 -11.53 -8.38
C GLN A 31 9.34 -12.87 -8.85
N PRO A 32 8.18 -13.30 -8.31
CA PRO A 32 7.35 -12.59 -7.33
C PRO A 32 7.85 -12.72 -5.89
N VAL A 33 7.85 -11.60 -5.16
CA VAL A 33 8.20 -11.59 -3.73
C VAL A 33 7.04 -12.19 -2.93
N THR A 34 7.34 -13.23 -2.15
CA THR A 34 6.37 -13.92 -1.28
C THR A 34 6.60 -13.59 0.20
N LEU A 35 5.57 -13.76 1.04
CA LEU A 35 5.72 -13.55 2.49
C LEU A 35 6.85 -14.41 3.10
N VAL A 36 7.02 -15.65 2.63
CA VAL A 36 8.13 -16.52 3.08
C VAL A 36 9.49 -15.98 2.68
N ALA A 37 9.63 -15.39 1.48
CA ALA A 37 10.88 -14.76 1.05
C ALA A 37 11.25 -13.59 1.96
N VAL A 38 10.26 -12.76 2.32
CA VAL A 38 10.45 -11.61 3.23
C VAL A 38 10.78 -12.07 4.64
N ARG A 39 10.10 -13.11 5.15
CA ARG A 39 10.43 -13.76 6.43
C ARG A 39 11.85 -14.29 6.47
N HIS A 40 12.27 -15.04 5.44
CA HIS A 40 13.64 -15.57 5.34
C HIS A 40 14.68 -14.46 5.32
N PHE A 41 14.40 -13.40 4.57
CA PHE A 41 15.26 -12.24 4.53
C PHE A 41 15.40 -11.58 5.91
N LEU A 42 14.29 -11.31 6.58
CA LEU A 42 14.30 -10.67 7.90
C LEU A 42 15.02 -11.55 8.93
N ALA A 43 14.77 -12.86 8.92
CA ALA A 43 15.47 -13.82 9.78
C ALA A 43 16.99 -13.89 9.52
N ASN A 44 17.44 -13.58 8.30
CA ASN A 44 18.86 -13.59 7.93
C ASN A 44 19.56 -12.26 8.22
N LEU A 45 18.82 -11.17 8.38
CA LEU A 45 19.34 -9.88 8.86
C LEU A 45 19.54 -9.84 10.37
N LEU A 46 18.79 -10.64 11.13
CA LEU A 46 18.87 -10.66 12.58
C LEU A 46 20.15 -11.38 13.06
N PRO A 47 20.95 -10.77 13.96
CA PRO A 47 22.12 -11.42 14.54
C PRO A 47 21.77 -12.74 15.23
N THR A 48 22.64 -13.75 15.13
CA THR A 48 22.45 -15.07 15.78
C THR A 48 22.21 -14.97 17.29
N ALA A 49 22.74 -13.94 17.95
CA ALA A 49 22.54 -13.67 19.37
C ALA A 49 21.10 -13.23 19.72
N LEU A 50 20.35 -12.66 18.77
CA LEU A 50 18.92 -12.38 18.92
C LEU A 50 18.09 -13.66 18.69
N ARG A 51 18.49 -14.49 17.73
CA ARG A 51 17.81 -15.77 17.40
C ARG A 51 17.76 -16.77 18.56
N GLU A 52 18.75 -16.76 19.46
CA GLU A 52 18.77 -17.61 20.66
C GLU A 52 18.00 -17.00 21.84
N ALA A 53 17.91 -15.66 21.92
CA ALA A 53 17.16 -14.95 22.95
C ALA A 53 15.64 -14.92 22.68
N GLU A 54 15.22 -14.85 21.42
CA GLU A 54 13.81 -14.96 20.98
C GLU A 54 13.18 -16.30 21.38
N GLN A 55 13.98 -17.35 21.54
CA GLN A 55 13.48 -18.66 21.96
C GLN A 55 13.16 -18.73 23.46
N MET A 56 13.58 -17.74 24.25
CA MET A 56 13.43 -17.72 25.72
C MET A 56 12.63 -16.52 26.27
N HIS A 57 12.52 -15.41 25.56
CA HIS A 57 11.84 -14.22 26.06
C HIS A 57 11.09 -13.50 24.95
N HIS A 58 9.77 -13.70 24.95
CA HIS A 58 8.83 -12.79 24.30
C HIS A 58 8.94 -11.41 24.97
N PHE A 59 9.62 -10.43 24.35
CA PHE A 59 9.57 -9.01 24.71
C PHE A 59 9.67 -8.06 23.49
N ASP A 60 8.51 -7.45 23.23
CA ASP A 60 8.19 -6.06 22.88
C ASP A 60 9.09 -5.26 21.90
N VAL A 61 8.46 -4.88 20.79
CA VAL A 61 8.78 -3.87 19.77
C VAL A 61 9.55 -4.35 18.52
N SER A 62 10.49 -5.31 18.61
CA SER A 62 11.11 -5.92 17.39
C SER A 62 10.53 -7.30 17.04
N GLU A 63 9.90 -7.94 18.01
CA GLU A 63 9.26 -9.25 17.95
C GLU A 63 7.96 -9.27 17.13
N SER A 64 7.41 -8.10 16.80
CA SER A 64 6.13 -7.99 16.13
C SER A 64 6.18 -8.46 14.67
N LEU A 65 7.26 -8.21 13.93
CA LEU A 65 7.23 -8.36 12.47
C LEU A 65 7.39 -9.81 12.01
N LEU A 66 8.20 -10.62 12.70
CA LEU A 66 8.35 -12.05 12.38
C LEU A 66 7.11 -12.83 12.79
N ASP A 67 6.59 -12.59 14.00
CA ASP A 67 5.35 -13.24 14.46
C ASP A 67 4.14 -12.80 13.63
N GLU A 68 4.09 -11.54 13.20
CA GLU A 68 3.08 -11.04 12.29
C GLU A 68 3.22 -11.69 10.90
N LEU A 69 4.45 -11.80 10.34
CA LEU A 69 4.69 -12.53 9.10
C LEU A 69 4.31 -14.01 9.22
N ASP A 70 4.67 -14.67 10.33
CA ASP A 70 4.31 -16.07 10.58
C ASP A 70 2.79 -16.23 10.66
N SER A 71 2.09 -15.33 11.35
CA SER A 71 0.62 -15.31 11.42
C SER A 71 -0.01 -15.13 10.03
N LEU A 72 0.50 -14.21 9.21
CA LEU A 72 0.04 -13.99 7.84
C LEU A 72 0.34 -15.19 6.93
N ILE A 73 1.50 -15.85 7.10
CA ILE A 73 1.87 -17.06 6.35
C ILE A 73 1.00 -18.25 6.75
N GLU A 74 0.65 -18.39 8.03
CA GLU A 74 -0.26 -19.43 8.51
C GLU A 74 -1.69 -19.21 7.99
N GLU A 75 -2.15 -17.95 7.94
CA GLU A 75 -3.52 -17.62 7.52
C GLU A 75 -3.70 -17.60 5.98
N PHE A 76 -2.76 -16.98 5.25
CA PHE A 76 -2.87 -16.75 3.80
C PHE A 76 -2.03 -17.70 2.96
N GLY A 77 -1.10 -18.43 3.61
CA GLY A 77 -0.26 -19.44 2.97
C GLY A 77 1.10 -18.93 2.54
N ARG A 78 2.05 -19.86 2.44
CA ARG A 78 3.45 -19.60 2.10
C ARG A 78 3.68 -18.97 0.73
N SER A 79 2.75 -19.17 -0.20
CA SER A 79 2.80 -18.64 -1.57
C SER A 79 2.08 -17.30 -1.72
N ALA A 80 1.59 -16.71 -0.63
CA ALA A 80 0.96 -15.41 -0.67
C ALA A 80 1.98 -14.33 -1.09
N LEU A 81 1.55 -13.43 -1.98
CA LEU A 81 2.41 -12.42 -2.58
C LEU A 81 2.55 -11.25 -1.62
N ALA A 82 3.77 -10.75 -1.42
CA ALA A 82 4.02 -9.62 -0.53
C ALA A 82 3.28 -8.35 -0.96
N VAL A 83 3.10 -8.15 -2.28
CA VAL A 83 2.38 -7.00 -2.85
C VAL A 83 0.93 -6.91 -2.39
N ASP A 84 0.28 -8.04 -2.09
CA ASP A 84 -1.10 -8.04 -1.60
C ASP A 84 -1.22 -7.49 -0.16
N PHE A 85 -0.11 -7.40 0.57
CA PHE A 85 -0.05 -6.97 1.98
C PHE A 85 0.59 -5.59 2.14
N VAL A 86 0.99 -4.95 1.04
CA VAL A 86 1.50 -3.57 1.05
C VAL A 86 0.32 -2.63 1.25
N GLN A 87 0.34 -1.88 2.35
CA GLN A 87 -0.52 -0.71 2.56
C GLN A 87 -0.03 0.42 1.68
N VAL A 88 -0.92 0.90 0.83
CA VAL A 88 -0.71 2.10 0.05
C VAL A 88 -1.03 3.28 0.94
N ASN A 89 -0.01 4.07 1.28
CA ASN A 89 -0.24 5.40 1.83
C ASN A 89 -0.23 6.36 0.65
N VAL A 90 -1.42 6.72 0.21
CA VAL A 90 -1.60 7.81 -0.73
C VAL A 90 -1.28 9.11 -0.01
N SER A 91 -0.62 10.08 -0.66
CA SER A 91 -0.40 11.40 -0.06
C SER A 91 -1.73 12.05 0.33
N GLU A 92 -1.71 13.01 1.27
CA GLU A 92 -2.94 13.70 1.69
C GLU A 92 -3.63 14.40 0.52
N GLN A 93 -2.86 15.09 -0.32
CA GLN A 93 -3.32 15.73 -1.55
C GLN A 93 -3.98 14.73 -2.51
N MET A 94 -3.36 13.56 -2.75
CA MET A 94 -3.94 12.54 -3.62
C MET A 94 -5.16 11.88 -2.97
N SER A 95 -5.17 11.73 -1.66
CA SER A 95 -6.36 11.29 -0.92
C SER A 95 -7.53 12.26 -1.11
N ARG A 96 -7.28 13.58 -1.04
CA ARG A 96 -8.31 14.60 -1.33
C ARG A 96 -8.80 14.52 -2.78
N VAL A 97 -7.90 14.30 -3.74
CA VAL A 97 -8.27 14.13 -5.15
C VAL A 97 -9.14 12.89 -5.34
N ILE A 98 -8.70 11.73 -4.82
CA ILE A 98 -9.45 10.48 -4.89
C ILE A 98 -10.81 10.66 -4.20
N GLU A 99 -10.87 11.29 -3.03
CA GLU A 99 -12.11 11.58 -2.31
C GLU A 99 -13.05 12.48 -3.13
N ALA A 100 -12.54 13.51 -3.80
CA ALA A 100 -13.33 14.37 -4.66
C ALA A 100 -13.92 13.62 -5.87
N VAL A 101 -13.19 12.63 -6.41
CA VAL A 101 -13.66 11.77 -7.51
C VAL A 101 -14.65 10.72 -7.00
N VAL A 102 -14.42 10.15 -5.81
CA VAL A 102 -15.27 9.14 -5.17
C VAL A 102 -16.61 9.74 -4.74
N ASN A 103 -16.60 10.95 -4.17
CA ASN A 103 -17.80 11.67 -3.75
C ASN A 103 -18.51 12.41 -4.89
N ASP A 104 -18.09 12.24 -6.14
CA ASP A 104 -18.77 12.83 -7.29
C ASP A 104 -20.12 12.13 -7.54
N GLU A 105 -21.21 12.77 -7.10
CA GLU A 105 -22.58 12.27 -7.23
C GLU A 105 -23.01 12.01 -8.69
N ASN A 106 -22.30 12.54 -9.69
CA ASN A 106 -22.59 12.28 -11.10
C ASN A 106 -22.05 10.93 -11.60
N ARG A 107 -21.14 10.28 -10.86
CA ARG A 107 -20.58 8.99 -11.25
C ARG A 107 -21.51 7.83 -10.86
N LYS A 108 -21.72 6.92 -11.81
CA LYS A 108 -22.57 5.72 -11.62
C LYS A 108 -21.82 4.52 -11.07
N ASN A 109 -20.49 4.51 -11.18
CA ASN A 109 -19.61 3.41 -10.77
C ASN A 109 -18.47 3.98 -9.89
N PRO A 110 -17.94 3.16 -8.96
CA PRO A 110 -16.78 3.55 -8.16
C PRO A 110 -15.60 3.85 -9.10
N PRO A 111 -14.84 4.94 -8.87
CA PRO A 111 -13.77 5.34 -9.76
C PRO A 111 -12.56 4.39 -9.63
N THR A 112 -11.94 4.08 -10.78
CA THR A 112 -10.64 3.40 -10.82
C THR A 112 -9.50 4.42 -10.83
N LEU A 113 -8.26 3.95 -10.64
CA LEU A 113 -7.08 4.80 -10.75
C LEU A 113 -6.98 5.48 -12.13
N ALA A 114 -7.33 4.77 -13.21
CA ALA A 114 -7.44 5.38 -14.54
C ALA A 114 -8.44 6.55 -14.58
N ALA A 115 -9.58 6.41 -13.90
CA ALA A 115 -10.61 7.44 -13.86
C ALA A 115 -10.18 8.64 -13.01
N VAL A 116 -9.35 8.43 -11.98
CA VAL A 116 -8.74 9.51 -11.20
C VAL A 116 -7.72 10.25 -12.05
N LYS A 117 -6.83 9.54 -12.76
CA LYS A 117 -5.89 10.15 -13.71
C LYS A 117 -6.60 10.99 -14.77
N ASP A 118 -7.64 10.44 -15.40
CA ASP A 118 -8.45 11.16 -16.40
C ASP A 118 -9.10 12.42 -15.83
N ALA A 119 -9.55 12.38 -14.56
CA ALA A 119 -10.08 13.55 -13.89
C ALA A 119 -9.01 14.62 -13.65
N ILE A 120 -7.80 14.23 -13.22
CA ILE A 120 -6.65 15.13 -13.07
C ILE A 120 -6.31 15.76 -14.42
N ASP A 121 -6.18 14.96 -15.49
CA ASP A 121 -5.91 15.42 -16.86
C ASP A 121 -7.02 16.35 -17.40
N THR A 122 -8.26 16.18 -16.94
CA THR A 122 -9.41 17.04 -17.29
C THR A 122 -9.48 18.33 -16.46
N GLY A 123 -8.52 18.54 -15.55
CA GLY A 123 -8.38 19.76 -14.76
C GLY A 123 -9.00 19.70 -13.36
N LEU A 124 -9.20 18.51 -12.80
CA LEU A 124 -9.63 18.36 -11.41
C LEU A 124 -8.65 19.01 -10.43
N GLY A 125 -7.34 18.90 -10.66
CA GLY A 125 -6.32 19.53 -9.83
C GLY A 125 -6.48 21.05 -9.78
N ALA A 126 -6.58 21.71 -10.94
CA ALA A 126 -6.89 23.13 -11.03
C ALA A 126 -8.22 23.53 -10.36
N ARG A 127 -9.24 22.67 -10.40
CA ARG A 127 -10.50 22.91 -9.69
C ARG A 127 -10.29 22.90 -8.17
N LEU A 128 -9.61 21.89 -7.66
CA LEU A 128 -9.32 21.74 -6.23
C LEU A 128 -8.41 22.85 -5.70
N VAL A 129 -7.46 23.34 -6.51
CA VAL A 129 -6.68 24.55 -6.19
C VAL A 129 -7.59 25.77 -6.06
N GLY A 130 -8.52 25.96 -7.00
CA GLY A 130 -9.51 27.04 -6.95
C GLY A 130 -10.50 26.94 -5.78
N GLU A 131 -10.78 25.73 -5.30
CA GLU A 131 -11.64 25.44 -4.14
C GLU A 131 -10.87 25.55 -2.81
N GLY A 132 -9.55 25.72 -2.84
CA GLY A 132 -8.67 25.76 -1.66
C GLY A 132 -8.42 24.40 -1.03
N GLY A 133 -8.66 23.31 -1.77
CA GLY A 133 -8.39 21.93 -1.35
C GLY A 133 -6.97 21.47 -1.66
N LEU A 134 -6.27 22.16 -2.54
CA LEU A 134 -4.87 21.92 -2.94
C LEU A 134 -4.13 23.26 -3.12
N ASP A 135 -2.81 23.23 -2.96
CA ASP A 135 -1.89 24.31 -3.30
C ASP A 135 -1.45 24.22 -4.78
N GLU A 136 -1.04 25.34 -5.37
CA GLU A 136 -0.62 25.44 -6.77
C GLU A 136 0.60 24.57 -7.12
N ASP A 137 1.45 24.29 -6.13
CA ASP A 137 2.65 23.45 -6.27
C ASP A 137 2.34 21.94 -6.16
N GLU A 138 1.16 21.57 -5.65
CA GLU A 138 0.78 20.15 -5.45
C GLU A 138 0.32 19.48 -6.75
N ASP A 139 -0.15 20.26 -7.74
CA ASP A 139 -0.70 19.76 -9.02
C ASP A 139 0.31 18.93 -9.83
N ASP A 140 1.55 19.41 -9.94
CA ASP A 140 2.63 18.70 -10.67
C ASP A 140 3.01 17.38 -9.99
N THR A 141 2.93 17.33 -8.66
CA THR A 141 3.24 16.10 -7.89
C THR A 141 2.14 15.06 -7.98
N LEU A 142 0.88 15.47 -8.17
CA LEU A 142 -0.26 14.57 -8.29
C LEU A 142 -0.17 13.68 -9.53
N VAL A 143 0.21 14.23 -10.69
CA VAL A 143 0.33 13.45 -11.93
C VAL A 143 1.38 12.35 -11.78
N SER A 144 2.53 12.68 -11.19
CA SER A 144 3.61 11.71 -10.97
C SER A 144 3.20 10.61 -9.98
N GLU A 145 2.44 10.97 -8.94
CA GLU A 145 1.97 10.01 -7.95
C GLU A 145 0.89 9.07 -8.50
N ILE A 146 -0.09 9.58 -9.26
CA ILE A 146 -1.14 8.71 -9.84
C ILE A 146 -0.56 7.76 -10.89
N GLU A 147 0.45 8.18 -11.64
CA GLU A 147 1.17 7.30 -12.57
C GLU A 147 1.89 6.19 -11.81
N THR A 148 2.57 6.51 -10.72
CA THR A 148 3.22 5.51 -9.85
C THR A 148 2.21 4.52 -9.28
N LEU A 149 1.05 5.00 -8.82
CA LEU A 149 -0.04 4.14 -8.33
C LEU A 149 -0.61 3.23 -9.42
N ILE A 150 -0.77 3.73 -10.64
CA ILE A 150 -1.25 2.95 -11.79
C ILE A 150 -0.22 1.90 -12.21
N GLU A 151 1.06 2.24 -12.22
CA GLU A 151 2.14 1.29 -12.51
C GLU A 151 2.19 0.16 -11.47
N HIS A 152 1.94 0.49 -10.20
CA HIS A 152 2.04 -0.46 -9.10
C HIS A 152 0.79 -1.34 -8.93
N PHE A 153 -0.41 -0.73 -8.97
CA PHE A 153 -1.69 -1.42 -8.70
C PHE A 153 -2.49 -1.75 -9.96
N GLY A 154 -2.11 -1.18 -11.10
CA GLY A 154 -2.86 -1.29 -12.35
C GLY A 154 -3.98 -0.25 -12.46
N ALA A 155 -4.23 0.16 -13.70
CA ALA A 155 -5.20 1.20 -14.05
C ALA A 155 -6.66 0.87 -13.65
N ASP A 156 -6.99 -0.42 -13.56
CA ASP A 156 -8.32 -0.93 -13.23
C ASP A 156 -8.59 -1.03 -11.71
N THR A 157 -7.61 -0.73 -10.87
CA THR A 157 -7.78 -0.78 -9.40
C THR A 157 -8.74 0.32 -8.92
N LEU A 158 -9.63 -0.03 -8.00
CA LEU A 158 -10.61 0.90 -7.42
C LEU A 158 -9.92 1.91 -6.50
N ALA A 159 -10.13 3.19 -6.75
CA ALA A 159 -9.48 4.27 -6.03
C ALA A 159 -10.05 4.44 -4.60
N GLU A 160 -11.34 4.17 -4.39
CA GLU A 160 -11.97 4.21 -3.05
C GLU A 160 -11.25 3.36 -2.02
N GLY A 161 -10.62 2.28 -2.46
CA GLY A 161 -9.94 1.36 -1.58
C GLY A 161 -8.53 1.78 -1.19
N LEU A 162 -8.02 2.84 -1.82
CA LEU A 162 -6.80 3.51 -1.40
C LEU A 162 -7.08 4.61 -0.36
N LEU A 163 -8.34 5.05 -0.22
CA LEU A 163 -8.76 5.94 0.86
C LEU A 163 -8.88 5.14 2.15
N ARG A 164 -8.10 5.49 3.17
CA ARG A 164 -8.39 5.06 4.53
C ARG A 164 -9.30 6.08 5.21
N TYR A 165 -10.45 5.63 5.67
CA TYR A 165 -11.17 6.32 6.74
C TYR A 165 -10.40 6.07 8.04
N GLU A 166 -9.70 7.08 8.53
CA GLU A 166 -9.21 7.12 9.93
C GLU A 166 -10.36 7.28 10.93
#